data_AF-A0A536VVB9-F1
#
_entry.id   AF-A0A536VVB9-F1
#
_cell.length_a   1.000
_cell.length_b   1.000
_cell.length_c   1.000
_cell.angle_alpha   90.00
_cell.angle_beta   90.00
_cell.angle_gamma   90.00
#
_symmetry.space_group_name_H-M   'P 1'
#
loop_
_entity.id
_entity.type
_entity.pdbx_description
1 polymer ?
#
loop_
_entity_poly.entity_id
_entity_poly.type
_entity_poly.pdbx_seq_one_letter_code
_entity_poly.pdbx_strand_id
1 'polypeptide(L)'
;LTSNGDGSDHGWGSHHFVLGGSVLGHEIYGTFTPTTFGTSVDVGQGNTVPGIAVDQYAATFARWLGVSDTDVPLVLPNVVNFGTSRYLAFL
;
A
#
# COMPACT_ATOMS: atom_id res chain seq x y z
N LEU A 1 -11.51 -13.30 18.65
CA LEU A 1 -10.07 -13.31 18.39
C LEU A 1 -9.34 -13.69 19.67
N THR A 2 -8.75 -14.87 19.72
CA THR A 2 -7.90 -15.35 20.82
C THR A 2 -6.47 -14.91 20.56
N SER A 3 -5.85 -14.21 21.50
CA SER A 3 -4.45 -13.78 21.40
C SER A 3 -3.51 -14.99 21.44
N ASN A 4 -2.51 -15.02 20.54
CA ASN A 4 -1.43 -16.01 20.56
C ASN A 4 -0.22 -15.58 21.41
N GLY A 5 -0.16 -14.32 21.85
CA GLY A 5 0.94 -13.79 22.66
C GLY A 5 2.17 -13.34 21.86
N ASP A 6 2.16 -13.43 20.53
CA ASP A 6 3.33 -13.17 19.67
C ASP A 6 3.35 -11.75 19.06
N GLY A 7 2.39 -10.90 19.43
CA GLY A 7 2.25 -9.53 18.93
C GLY A 7 1.06 -9.37 17.98
N SER A 8 1.09 -8.33 17.12
CA SER A 8 0.08 -8.14 16.08
C SER A 8 0.47 -8.93 14.84
N ASP A 9 -0.11 -10.11 14.67
CA ASP A 9 -0.10 -10.90 13.44
C ASP A 9 -1.18 -10.45 12.44
N HIS A 10 -1.99 -9.45 12.82
CA HIS A 10 -3.09 -8.94 12.01
C HIS A 10 -2.65 -7.73 11.18
N GLY A 11 -2.88 -7.82 9.87
CA GLY A 11 -2.73 -6.71 8.93
C GLY A 11 -4.01 -5.87 8.82
N TRP A 12 -3.86 -4.60 8.46
CA TRP A 12 -4.98 -3.68 8.21
C TRP A 12 -4.85 -3.10 6.81
N GLY A 13 -5.96 -3.04 6.09
CA GLY A 13 -6.08 -2.33 4.80
C GLY A 13 -6.83 -1.01 4.97
N SER A 14 -6.57 -0.05 4.08
CA SER A 14 -7.34 1.20 4.04
C SER A 14 -7.39 1.79 2.64
N HIS A 15 -8.32 2.71 2.41
CA HIS A 15 -8.30 3.60 1.25
C HIS A 15 -7.67 4.93 1.66
N HIS A 16 -6.62 5.35 0.95
CA HIS A 16 -5.96 6.63 1.19
C HIS A 16 -6.49 7.68 0.21
N PHE A 17 -6.76 8.88 0.71
CA PHE A 17 -7.06 10.05 -0.13
C PHE A 17 -5.85 10.98 -0.10
N VAL A 18 -5.27 11.25 -1.28
CA VAL A 18 -4.05 12.04 -1.43
C VAL A 18 -4.40 13.34 -2.13
N LEU A 19 -4.04 14.47 -1.53
CA LEU A 19 -4.29 15.80 -2.09
C LEU A 19 -3.05 16.66 -1.94
N GLY A 20 -2.82 17.53 -2.91
CA GLY A 20 -1.71 18.49 -2.90
C GLY A 20 -1.53 19.13 -4.27
N GLY A 21 -0.84 20.27 -4.32
CA GLY A 21 -0.62 20.98 -5.58
C GLY A 21 0.25 20.22 -6.60
N SER A 22 1.08 19.29 -6.13
CA SER A 22 1.91 18.42 -6.97
C SER A 22 1.28 17.04 -7.23
N VAL A 23 0.10 16.78 -6.67
CA VAL A 23 -0.56 15.47 -6.84
C VAL A 23 -1.22 15.43 -8.21
N LEU A 24 -0.88 14.40 -9.00
CA LEU A 24 -1.58 14.05 -10.23
C LEU A 24 -2.93 13.41 -9.86
N GLY A 25 -3.88 14.26 -9.46
CA GLY A 25 -5.20 13.84 -8.97
C GLY A 25 -6.14 13.34 -10.07
N HIS A 26 -7.40 13.12 -9.68
CA HIS A 26 -8.49 12.60 -10.54
C HIS A 26 -8.30 11.16 -11.03
N GLU A 27 -7.43 10.40 -10.38
CA GLU A 27 -7.17 9.00 -10.72
C GLU A 27 -7.35 8.11 -9.47
N ILE A 28 -7.75 6.85 -9.71
CA ILE A 28 -7.79 5.83 -8.67
C ILE A 28 -6.61 4.89 -8.91
N TYR A 29 -5.67 4.88 -7.97
CA TYR A 29 -4.56 3.94 -7.99
C TYR A 29 -4.99 2.63 -7.34
N GLY A 30 -4.97 1.55 -8.12
CA GLY A 30 -5.40 0.22 -7.71
C GLY A 30 -6.86 -0.07 -8.11
N THR A 31 -7.44 -1.08 -7.50
CA THR A 31 -8.82 -1.50 -7.76
C THR A 31 -9.61 -1.55 -6.45
N PHE A 32 -10.89 -1.19 -6.53
CA PHE A 32 -11.79 -1.41 -5.40
C PHE A 32 -11.99 -2.90 -5.17
N THR A 33 -11.87 -3.30 -3.91
CA THR A 33 -12.12 -4.68 -3.51
C THR A 33 -13.56 -5.08 -3.80
N PRO A 34 -13.81 -6.26 -4.40
CA PRO A 34 -15.17 -6.76 -4.61
C PRO A 34 -15.93 -6.88 -3.29
N THR A 35 -17.23 -6.58 -3.30
CA THR A 35 -18.11 -6.67 -2.12
C THR A 35 -18.69 -8.08 -1.90
N THR A 36 -18.16 -9.09 -2.57
CA THR A 36 -18.62 -10.49 -2.52
C THR A 36 -17.56 -11.39 -1.90
N PHE A 37 -18.00 -12.44 -1.19
CA PHE A 37 -17.08 -13.44 -0.62
C PHE A 37 -16.50 -14.38 -1.67
N GLY A 38 -15.38 -15.01 -1.35
CA GLY A 38 -14.74 -16.05 -2.16
C GLY A 38 -14.08 -15.52 -3.45
N THR A 39 -13.77 -14.23 -3.50
CA THR A 39 -13.01 -13.65 -4.62
C THR A 39 -11.53 -14.00 -4.51
N SER A 40 -10.75 -13.71 -5.56
CA SER A 40 -9.31 -13.96 -5.58
C SER A 40 -8.50 -13.17 -4.55
N VAL A 41 -9.09 -12.11 -3.98
CA VAL A 41 -8.47 -11.26 -2.95
C VAL A 41 -9.02 -11.52 -1.54
N ASP A 42 -10.04 -12.38 -1.41
CA ASP A 42 -10.60 -12.82 -0.13
C ASP A 42 -9.72 -13.94 0.44
N VAL A 43 -9.09 -13.69 1.58
CA VAL A 43 -8.24 -14.66 2.29
C VAL A 43 -9.00 -15.39 3.40
N GLY A 44 -10.32 -15.29 3.41
CA GLY A 44 -11.22 -15.97 4.33
C GLY A 44 -11.92 -15.01 5.28
N GLN A 45 -13.14 -15.39 5.69
CA GLN A 45 -13.99 -14.61 6.60
C GLN A 45 -14.32 -13.19 6.10
N GLY A 46 -14.19 -12.94 4.80
CA GLY A 46 -14.39 -11.61 4.21
C GLY A 46 -13.20 -10.66 4.37
N ASN A 47 -12.08 -11.14 4.90
CA ASN A 47 -10.85 -10.36 4.94
C ASN A 47 -10.23 -10.31 3.56
N THR A 48 -9.91 -9.11 3.09
CA THR A 48 -9.41 -8.90 1.74
C THR A 48 -8.00 -8.35 1.76
N VAL A 49 -7.13 -8.85 0.88
CA VAL A 49 -5.77 -8.33 0.72
C VAL A 49 -5.75 -7.23 -0.34
N PRO A 50 -5.33 -5.99 0.00
CA PRO A 50 -5.19 -4.92 -0.98
C PRO A 50 -4.16 -5.26 -2.06
N GLY A 51 -4.43 -4.88 -3.31
CA GLY A 51 -3.50 -5.08 -4.42
C GLY A 51 -2.29 -4.14 -4.43
N ILE A 52 -2.31 -3.09 -3.58
CA ILE A 52 -1.23 -2.12 -3.42
C ILE A 52 -0.72 -2.20 -1.98
N ALA A 53 0.58 -2.36 -1.81
CA ALA A 53 1.21 -2.37 -0.51
C ALA A 53 1.37 -0.94 0.05
N VAL A 54 1.33 -0.82 1.38
CA VAL A 54 1.61 0.46 2.07
C VAL A 54 3.00 1.01 1.72
N ASP A 55 3.98 0.14 1.50
CA ASP A 55 5.33 0.53 1.08
C ASP A 55 5.36 1.23 -0.28
N GLN A 56 4.53 0.83 -1.26
CA GLN A 56 4.49 1.50 -2.56
C GLN A 56 3.90 2.91 -2.46
N TYR A 57 2.85 3.07 -1.64
CA TYR A 57 2.28 4.37 -1.30
C TYR A 57 3.31 5.24 -0.56
N ALA A 58 3.91 4.70 0.49
CA ALA A 58 4.88 5.41 1.32
C ALA A 58 6.15 5.78 0.54
N ALA A 59 6.59 4.96 -0.41
CA ALA A 59 7.76 5.23 -1.24
C ALA A 59 7.53 6.40 -2.19
N THR A 60 6.32 6.48 -2.75
CA THR A 60 5.91 7.64 -3.55
C THR A 60 5.86 8.90 -2.69
N PHE A 61 5.28 8.80 -1.50
CA PHE A 61 5.25 9.88 -0.53
C PHE A 61 6.66 10.33 -0.09
N ALA A 62 7.59 9.39 0.12
CA ALA A 62 8.97 9.70 0.47
C ALA A 62 9.66 10.52 -0.63
N ARG A 63 9.44 10.19 -1.91
CA ARG A 63 9.94 11.00 -3.03
C ARG A 63 9.35 12.41 -3.04
N TRP A 64 8.08 12.56 -2.69
CA TRP A 64 7.46 13.88 -2.53
C TRP A 64 8.20 14.73 -1.50
N LEU A 65 8.63 14.11 -0.40
CA LEU A 65 9.39 14.76 0.67
C LEU A 65 10.88 14.97 0.32
N GLY A 66 11.31 14.56 -0.88
CA GLY A 66 12.68 14.76 -1.36
C GLY A 66 13.65 13.62 -1.04
N VAL A 67 13.17 12.46 -0.60
CA VAL A 67 14.01 11.27 -0.42
C VAL A 67 14.48 10.75 -1.77
N SER A 68 15.79 10.49 -1.91
CA SER A 68 16.37 9.97 -3.14
C SER A 68 15.99 8.51 -3.38
N ASP A 69 15.93 8.07 -4.64
CA ASP A 69 15.62 6.66 -4.97
C ASP A 69 16.60 5.67 -4.34
N THR A 70 17.83 6.09 -4.09
CA THR A 70 18.87 5.29 -3.40
C THR A 70 18.57 5.13 -1.92
N ASP A 71 17.96 6.13 -1.29
CA ASP A 71 17.69 6.15 0.16
C ASP A 71 16.30 5.62 0.51
N VAL A 72 15.37 5.53 -0.44
CA VAL A 72 14.03 4.97 -0.22
C VAL A 72 14.08 3.58 0.47
N PRO A 73 14.96 2.63 0.07
CA PRO A 73 15.10 1.34 0.77
C PRO A 73 15.62 1.43 2.22
N LEU A 74 16.26 2.53 2.64
CA LEU A 74 16.71 2.71 4.03
C LEU A 74 15.52 2.92 4.98
N VAL A 75 14.47 3.60 4.51
CA VAL A 75 13.27 3.93 5.31
C VAL A 75 12.09 3.00 5.03
N LEU A 76 12.06 2.36 3.85
CA LEU A 76 11.04 1.40 3.43
C LEU A 76 11.70 0.13 2.89
N PRO A 77 12.23 -0.75 3.76
CA PRO A 77 13.05 -1.88 3.33
C PRO A 77 12.32 -2.85 2.41
N ASN A 78 11.02 -3.07 2.60
CA ASN A 78 10.27 -4.04 1.77
C ASN A 78 9.93 -3.49 0.38
N VAL A 79 10.19 -2.20 0.11
CA VAL A 79 9.91 -1.57 -1.18
C VAL A 79 10.70 -2.19 -2.34
N VAL A 80 11.83 -2.83 -2.03
CA VAL A 80 12.69 -3.49 -3.03
C VAL A 80 11.99 -4.68 -3.69
N ASN A 81 10.99 -5.26 -3.03
CA ASN A 81 10.22 -6.40 -3.54
C ASN A 81 9.32 -6.03 -4.74
N PHE A 82 9.12 -4.73 -5.02
CA PHE A 82 8.20 -4.26 -6.05
C PHE A 82 8.89 -3.86 -7.37
N GLY A 83 10.21 -4.00 -7.49
CA GLY A 83 10.92 -3.76 -8.76
C GLY A 83 10.66 -2.36 -9.32
N THR A 84 10.19 -2.27 -10.56
CA THR A 84 9.82 -1.01 -11.23
C THR A 84 8.46 -0.47 -10.77
N SER A 85 7.63 -1.27 -10.12
CA SER A 85 6.30 -0.90 -9.60
C SER A 85 6.35 -0.33 -8.19
N ARG A 86 7.53 -0.03 -7.65
CA ARG A 86 7.72 0.45 -6.27
C ARG A 86 7.13 1.84 -5.98
N TYR A 87 6.85 2.61 -7.03
CA TYR A 87 6.23 3.93 -6.93
C TYR A 87 4.87 3.91 -7.64
N LEU A 88 3.91 4.56 -7.02
CA LEU A 88 2.62 4.89 -7.60
C LEU A 88 2.77 6.22 -8.34
N ALA A 89 2.21 6.33 -9.54
CA ALA A 89 2.43 7.49 -10.40
C ALA A 89 1.51 8.68 -10.06
N PHE A 90 1.34 9.01 -8.77
CA PHE A 90 0.47 10.10 -8.31
C PHE A 90 1.18 11.45 -8.09
N LEU A 91 2.46 11.55 -8.46
CA LEU A 91 3.30 12.77 -8.37
C LEU A 91 3.96 13.06 -9.71
#